data_AF-A0A3C0M7P3-F1
#
_entry.id   AF-A0A3C0M7P3-F1
#
_cell.length_a   1.000
_cell.length_b   1.000
_cell.length_c   1.000
_cell.angle_alpha   90.00
_cell.angle_beta   90.00
_cell.angle_gamma   90.00
#
_symmetry.space_group_name_H-M   'P 1'
#
loop_
_entity.id
_entity.type
_entity.pdbx_description
1 polymer ?
#
loop_
_entity_poly.entity_id
_entity_poly.type
_entity_poly.pdbx_seq_one_letter_code
_entity_poly.pdbx_strand_id
1 'polypeptide(L)'
;RKFKIAVSGSPKDRAAIQVHDIGIQIVPGADGLPAFDIYVGGGQGRTPMIAHRIGEAVAAGDLIAYLEAVMRVYNQYGRRDNLYKARIKILVHQIGAAEMRRQVQAEFAEIRQTRQLHLPAEEIARIKAYFAPPAFNTLPERSSIEEAFAAQNRAFAAWRATNVFPHRQSGYACVTISLKPIGGIPGDASAAQLDAVADLAERFSFDEVRVTHEQNLVLPHVRLDDLPAVWQALVPHDLATANAGLISDIIACP
;
A
#
# COMPACT_ATOMS: atom_id res chain seq x y z
N ARG A 1 3.72 -14.97 -17.24
CA ARG A 1 3.20 -13.60 -17.54
C ARG A 1 3.29 -12.75 -16.27
N LYS A 2 3.14 -11.41 -16.38
CA LYS A 2 3.15 -10.51 -15.19
C LYS A 2 2.28 -11.06 -14.06
N PHE A 3 2.78 -10.92 -12.84
CA PHE A 3 2.14 -11.41 -11.62
C PHE A 3 2.21 -10.31 -10.57
N LYS A 4 1.09 -9.93 -9.98
CA LYS A 4 0.97 -8.81 -9.05
C LYS A 4 0.38 -9.29 -7.73
N ILE A 5 1.04 -8.95 -6.64
CA ILE A 5 0.57 -9.21 -5.28
C ILE A 5 0.31 -7.87 -4.61
N ALA A 6 -0.80 -7.76 -3.88
CA ALA A 6 -1.10 -6.60 -3.04
C ALA A 6 -1.51 -7.06 -1.64
N VAL A 7 -1.14 -6.27 -0.63
CA VAL A 7 -1.42 -6.53 0.78
C VAL A 7 -2.13 -5.32 1.37
N SER A 8 -3.21 -5.55 2.13
CA SER A 8 -3.90 -4.53 2.91
C SER A 8 -3.92 -4.92 4.38
N GLY A 9 -3.35 -4.05 5.22
CA GLY A 9 -3.47 -4.11 6.68
C GLY A 9 -4.57 -3.21 7.25
N SER A 10 -5.35 -2.54 6.40
CA SER A 10 -6.42 -1.64 6.82
C SER A 10 -7.79 -2.31 6.68
N PRO A 11 -8.78 -2.02 7.55
CA PRO A 11 -10.16 -2.46 7.36
C PRO A 11 -10.78 -1.95 6.06
N LYS A 12 -10.35 -0.77 5.60
CA LYS A 12 -10.68 -0.24 4.27
C LYS A 12 -9.58 -0.65 3.31
N ASP A 13 -9.93 -1.30 2.20
CA ASP A 13 -8.93 -1.64 1.17
C ASP A 13 -8.34 -0.35 0.57
N ARG A 14 -7.04 -0.15 0.78
CA ARG A 14 -6.24 0.95 0.24
C ARG A 14 -5.19 0.49 -0.77
N ALA A 15 -5.21 -0.80 -1.13
CA ALA A 15 -4.27 -1.41 -2.06
C ALA A 15 -4.98 -2.04 -3.28
N ALA A 16 -6.32 -1.97 -3.33
CA ALA A 16 -7.16 -2.59 -4.35
C ALA A 16 -6.82 -4.08 -4.49
N ILE A 17 -6.79 -4.81 -3.38
CA ILE A 17 -6.23 -6.17 -3.31
C ILE A 17 -7.00 -7.14 -4.22
N GLN A 18 -8.31 -6.93 -4.42
CA GLN A 18 -9.14 -7.83 -5.21
C GLN A 18 -8.95 -7.70 -6.73
N VAL A 19 -8.18 -6.71 -7.19
CA VAL A 19 -7.82 -6.58 -8.61
C VAL A 19 -6.37 -6.98 -8.92
N HIS A 20 -5.71 -7.64 -7.97
CA HIS A 20 -4.38 -8.21 -8.11
C HIS A 20 -4.44 -9.71 -8.41
N ASP A 21 -3.35 -10.29 -8.92
CA ASP A 21 -3.28 -11.73 -9.18
C ASP A 21 -3.43 -12.50 -7.85
N ILE A 22 -2.79 -11.98 -6.79
CA ILE A 22 -3.06 -12.31 -5.39
C ILE A 22 -3.33 -11.03 -4.61
N GLY A 23 -4.46 -11.00 -3.89
CA GLY A 23 -4.76 -10.01 -2.86
C GLY A 23 -4.67 -10.62 -1.48
N ILE A 24 -4.06 -9.92 -0.53
CA ILE A 24 -3.87 -10.40 0.85
C ILE A 24 -4.52 -9.38 1.79
N GLN A 25 -5.55 -9.80 2.52
CA GLN A 25 -6.14 -9.01 3.59
C GLN A 25 -5.64 -9.54 4.93
N ILE A 26 -5.01 -8.67 5.73
CA ILE A 26 -4.66 -9.01 7.10
C ILE A 26 -5.93 -8.97 7.94
N VAL A 27 -6.18 -10.05 8.68
CA VAL A 27 -7.33 -10.23 9.57
C VAL A 27 -6.85 -10.70 10.96
N PRO A 28 -7.63 -10.47 12.03
CA PRO A 28 -7.31 -11.05 13.34
C PRO A 28 -7.39 -12.58 13.28
N GLY A 29 -6.33 -13.28 13.73
CA GLY A 29 -6.32 -14.72 13.91
C GLY A 29 -6.99 -15.13 15.23
N ALA A 30 -7.37 -16.41 15.32
CA ALA A 30 -8.03 -16.97 16.50
C ALA A 30 -7.14 -16.99 17.76
N ASP A 31 -5.82 -16.99 17.56
CA ASP A 31 -4.79 -16.94 18.60
C ASP A 31 -4.37 -15.51 18.98
N GLY A 32 -5.03 -14.49 18.41
CA GLY A 32 -4.67 -13.09 18.57
C GLY A 32 -3.49 -12.64 17.72
N LEU A 33 -2.86 -13.54 16.95
CA LEU A 33 -1.84 -13.19 15.97
C LEU A 33 -2.49 -12.81 14.63
N PRO A 34 -1.81 -12.06 13.74
CA PRO A 34 -2.32 -11.80 12.41
C PRO A 34 -2.54 -13.09 11.59
N ALA A 35 -3.68 -13.17 10.92
CA ALA A 35 -4.00 -14.16 9.91
C ALA A 35 -4.31 -13.47 8.57
N PHE A 36 -4.50 -14.26 7.51
CA PHE A 36 -4.55 -13.73 6.14
C PHE A 36 -5.69 -14.35 5.33
N ASP A 37 -6.60 -13.51 4.87
CA ASP A 37 -7.54 -13.86 3.81
C ASP A 37 -6.85 -13.69 2.46
N ILE A 38 -6.84 -14.75 1.64
CA ILE A 38 -6.10 -14.82 0.38
C ILE A 38 -7.09 -14.80 -0.79
N TYR A 39 -7.05 -13.73 -1.57
CA TYR A 39 -7.84 -13.55 -2.78
C TYR A 39 -6.99 -13.88 -4.00
N VAL A 40 -7.53 -14.60 -4.98
CA VAL A 40 -6.80 -14.99 -6.19
C VAL A 40 -7.63 -14.76 -7.44
N GLY A 41 -6.98 -14.30 -8.51
CA GLY A 41 -7.61 -14.20 -9.83
C GLY A 41 -8.17 -12.82 -10.19
N GLY A 42 -7.66 -11.74 -9.60
CA GLY A 42 -8.05 -10.38 -9.95
C GLY A 42 -7.29 -9.83 -11.17
N GLY A 43 -7.81 -8.77 -11.79
CA GLY A 43 -7.04 -7.97 -12.74
C GLY A 43 -7.86 -7.08 -13.66
N GLN A 44 -7.43 -5.82 -13.80
CA GLN A 44 -8.11 -4.75 -14.55
C GLN A 44 -7.73 -4.66 -16.05
N GLY A 45 -7.14 -5.71 -16.63
CA GLY A 45 -6.85 -5.74 -18.08
C GLY A 45 -8.12 -5.83 -18.93
N ARG A 46 -7.97 -6.06 -20.25
CA ARG A 46 -9.06 -6.13 -21.25
C ARG A 46 -10.36 -6.82 -20.80
N THR A 47 -10.25 -7.91 -20.05
CA THR A 47 -11.39 -8.57 -19.40
C THR A 47 -11.27 -8.38 -17.88
N PRO A 48 -11.87 -7.34 -17.28
CA PRO A 48 -11.74 -7.09 -15.86
C PRO A 48 -12.36 -8.22 -15.04
N MET A 49 -11.67 -8.64 -13.97
CA MET A 49 -12.14 -9.71 -13.08
C MET A 49 -11.78 -9.34 -11.63
N ILE A 50 -12.68 -9.67 -10.71
CA ILE A 50 -12.47 -9.55 -9.27
C ILE A 50 -11.98 -10.90 -8.73
N ALA A 51 -10.99 -10.85 -7.86
CA ALA A 51 -10.40 -12.02 -7.24
C ALA A 51 -11.40 -12.72 -6.31
N HIS A 52 -11.32 -14.05 -6.23
CA HIS A 52 -12.12 -14.85 -5.31
C HIS A 52 -11.32 -15.14 -4.04
N ARG A 53 -11.97 -15.12 -2.87
CA ARG A 53 -11.32 -15.56 -1.62
C ARG A 53 -11.06 -17.06 -1.69
N ILE A 54 -9.80 -17.46 -1.85
CA ILE A 54 -9.35 -18.85 -1.94
C ILE A 54 -8.92 -19.37 -0.57
N GLY A 55 -8.13 -18.58 0.17
CA GLY A 55 -7.73 -18.86 1.55
C GLY A 55 -8.48 -18.00 2.54
N GLU A 56 -8.82 -18.56 3.69
CA GLU A 56 -9.53 -17.89 4.78
C GLU A 56 -8.72 -18.06 6.06
N ALA A 57 -8.43 -16.95 6.73
CA ALA A 57 -7.66 -16.89 7.98
C ALA A 57 -6.40 -17.78 7.98
N VAL A 58 -5.62 -17.75 6.89
CA VAL A 58 -4.34 -18.48 6.79
C VAL A 58 -3.40 -17.96 7.88
N ALA A 59 -2.78 -18.84 8.66
CA ALA A 59 -1.90 -18.45 9.76
C ALA A 59 -0.62 -17.76 9.25
N ALA A 60 -0.03 -16.88 10.06
CA ALA A 60 1.19 -16.14 9.67
C ALA A 60 2.37 -17.03 9.27
N GLY A 61 2.59 -18.12 10.01
CA GLY A 61 3.65 -19.09 9.69
C GLY A 61 3.41 -19.84 8.36
N ASP A 62 2.15 -19.92 7.93
CA ASP A 62 1.73 -20.65 6.74
C ASP A 62 1.60 -19.74 5.50
N LEU A 63 1.69 -18.41 5.65
CA LEU A 63 1.43 -17.46 4.57
C LEU A 63 2.26 -17.76 3.32
N ILE A 64 3.59 -17.87 3.44
CA ILE A 64 4.43 -18.05 2.25
C ILE A 64 4.20 -19.42 1.61
N ALA A 65 4.02 -20.48 2.40
CA ALA A 65 3.67 -21.81 1.90
C ALA A 65 2.34 -21.81 1.14
N TYR A 66 1.34 -21.05 1.63
CA TYR A 66 0.05 -20.91 0.95
C TYR A 66 0.16 -20.14 -0.36
N LEU A 67 0.95 -19.06 -0.39
CA LEU A 67 1.23 -18.31 -1.62
C LEU A 67 1.99 -19.16 -2.64
N GLU A 68 2.93 -19.99 -2.19
CA GLU A 68 3.61 -20.96 -3.05
C GLU A 68 2.63 -21.98 -3.64
N ALA A 69 1.70 -22.52 -2.83
CA ALA A 69 0.66 -23.43 -3.33
C ALA A 69 -0.18 -22.79 -4.45
N VAL A 70 -0.59 -21.52 -4.29
CA VAL A 70 -1.27 -20.76 -5.35
C VAL A 70 -0.40 -20.66 -6.60
N MET A 71 0.89 -20.39 -6.44
CA MET A 71 1.84 -20.28 -7.54
C MET A 71 2.08 -21.62 -8.26
N ARG A 72 2.13 -22.75 -7.54
CA ARG A 72 2.29 -24.09 -8.11
C ARG A 72 1.10 -24.48 -8.98
N VAL A 73 -0.12 -24.29 -8.46
CA VAL A 73 -1.36 -24.48 -9.23
C VAL A 73 -1.34 -23.63 -10.51
N TYR A 74 -1.00 -22.34 -10.39
CA TYR A 74 -0.92 -21.47 -11.55
C TYR A 74 0.18 -21.88 -12.53
N ASN A 75 1.34 -22.31 -12.05
CA ASN A 75 2.45 -22.73 -12.89
C ASN A 75 2.12 -24.01 -13.69
N GLN A 76 1.39 -24.94 -13.06
CA GLN A 76 1.00 -26.23 -13.65
C GLN A 76 -0.12 -26.08 -14.68
N TYR A 77 -1.18 -25.33 -14.35
CA TYR A 77 -2.40 -25.27 -15.18
C TYR A 77 -2.53 -23.97 -15.98
N GLY A 78 -1.70 -22.97 -15.70
CA GLY A 78 -1.71 -21.70 -16.42
C GLY A 78 -1.38 -21.88 -17.90
N ARG A 79 -2.26 -21.34 -18.76
CA ARG A 79 -2.05 -21.35 -20.21
C ARG A 79 -0.76 -20.62 -20.61
N ARG A 80 -0.03 -21.18 -21.58
CA ARG A 80 1.20 -20.60 -22.16
C ARG A 80 1.11 -20.37 -23.67
N ASP A 81 0.06 -20.88 -24.29
CA ASP A 81 -0.17 -20.86 -25.74
C ASP A 81 -0.71 -19.52 -26.24
N ASN A 82 -1.43 -18.77 -25.41
CA ASN A 82 -2.01 -17.47 -25.77
C ASN A 82 -1.75 -16.42 -24.69
N LEU A 83 -0.96 -15.39 -25.02
CA LEU A 83 -0.55 -14.35 -24.06
C LEU A 83 -1.73 -13.59 -23.43
N TYR A 84 -2.86 -13.48 -24.15
CA TYR A 84 -4.08 -12.80 -23.69
C TYR A 84 -4.90 -13.66 -22.71
N LYS A 85 -4.68 -14.98 -22.73
CA LYS A 85 -5.34 -15.96 -21.84
C LYS A 85 -4.40 -16.53 -20.75
N ALA A 86 -3.16 -16.05 -20.69
CA ALA A 86 -2.10 -16.58 -19.85
C ALA A 86 -1.96 -15.89 -18.47
N ARG A 87 -3.02 -15.31 -17.91
CA ARG A 87 -3.03 -14.68 -16.56
C ARG A 87 -3.83 -15.55 -15.61
N ILE A 88 -3.48 -15.57 -14.32
CA ILE A 88 -4.13 -16.44 -13.32
C ILE A 88 -5.65 -16.22 -13.23
N LYS A 89 -6.13 -14.99 -13.43
CA LYS A 89 -7.56 -14.69 -13.50
C LYS A 89 -8.32 -15.53 -14.52
N ILE A 90 -7.68 -15.85 -15.65
CA ILE A 90 -8.26 -16.68 -16.70
C ILE A 90 -8.33 -18.13 -16.23
N LEU A 91 -7.28 -18.63 -15.58
CA LEU A 91 -7.28 -19.96 -14.99
C LEU A 91 -8.41 -20.09 -13.95
N VAL A 92 -8.48 -19.17 -12.98
CA VAL A 92 -9.53 -19.17 -11.94
C VAL A 92 -10.92 -19.10 -12.55
N HIS A 93 -11.12 -18.28 -13.59
CA HIS A 93 -12.39 -18.20 -14.30
C HIS A 93 -12.76 -19.51 -15.01
N GLN A 94 -11.78 -20.23 -15.58
CA GLN A 94 -12.02 -21.47 -16.32
C GLN A 94 -12.32 -22.67 -15.40
N ILE A 95 -11.57 -22.82 -14.32
CA ILE A 95 -11.73 -23.98 -13.41
C ILE A 95 -12.77 -23.69 -12.31
N GLY A 96 -13.04 -22.42 -12.03
CA GLY A 96 -13.92 -21.97 -10.96
C GLY A 96 -13.20 -21.86 -9.61
N ALA A 97 -13.71 -20.98 -8.74
CA ALA A 97 -13.10 -20.70 -7.45
C ALA A 97 -13.05 -21.92 -6.50
N ALA A 98 -14.07 -22.79 -6.56
CA ALA A 98 -14.12 -24.00 -5.76
C ALA A 98 -13.00 -24.98 -6.13
N GLU A 99 -12.77 -25.19 -7.43
CA GLU A 99 -11.71 -26.07 -7.90
C GLU A 99 -10.32 -25.47 -7.68
N MET A 100 -10.16 -24.16 -7.91
CA MET A 100 -8.93 -23.46 -7.55
C MET A 100 -8.59 -23.67 -6.07
N ARG A 101 -9.58 -23.51 -5.17
CA ARG A 101 -9.39 -23.76 -3.74
C ARG A 101 -8.99 -25.20 -3.46
N ARG A 102 -9.68 -26.18 -4.06
CA ARG A 102 -9.36 -27.60 -3.87
C ARG A 102 -7.90 -27.90 -4.24
N GLN A 103 -7.45 -27.42 -5.40
CA GLN A 103 -6.08 -27.64 -5.87
C GLN A 103 -5.04 -26.94 -5.00
N VAL A 104 -5.29 -25.69 -4.59
CA VAL A 104 -4.39 -24.95 -3.69
C VAL A 104 -4.27 -25.63 -2.34
N GLN A 105 -5.37 -26.15 -1.78
CA GLN A 105 -5.33 -26.87 -0.51
C GLN A 105 -4.55 -28.19 -0.61
N ALA A 106 -4.64 -28.89 -1.75
CA ALA A 106 -3.86 -30.10 -1.98
C ALA A 106 -2.35 -29.80 -2.01
N GLU A 107 -1.93 -28.82 -2.83
CA GLU A 107 -0.53 -28.36 -2.90
C GLU A 107 -0.02 -27.87 -1.54
N PHE A 108 -0.84 -27.09 -0.82
CA PHE A 108 -0.49 -26.58 0.51
C PHE A 108 -0.28 -27.70 1.53
N ALA A 109 -1.13 -28.74 1.52
CA ALA A 109 -0.97 -29.90 2.39
C ALA A 109 0.35 -30.63 2.14
N GLU A 110 0.74 -30.80 0.86
CA GLU A 110 2.03 -31.41 0.49
C GLU A 110 3.23 -30.54 0.95
N ILE A 111 3.17 -29.23 0.73
CA ILE A 111 4.23 -28.29 1.16
C ILE A 111 4.41 -28.36 2.69
N ARG A 112 3.31 -28.40 3.45
CA ARG A 112 3.37 -28.51 4.91
C ARG A 112 4.01 -29.81 5.40
N GLN A 113 3.74 -30.93 4.73
CA GLN A 113 4.32 -32.22 5.09
C GLN A 113 5.83 -32.23 4.86
N THR A 114 6.29 -31.65 3.76
CA THR A 114 7.72 -31.62 3.40
C THR A 114 8.53 -30.60 4.20
N ARG A 115 7.88 -29.66 4.90
CA ARG A 115 8.51 -28.55 5.64
C ARG A 115 9.56 -27.77 4.83
N GLN A 116 9.44 -27.78 3.50
CA GLN A 116 10.42 -27.15 2.61
C GLN A 116 10.51 -25.64 2.81
N LEU A 117 9.45 -25.02 3.35
CA LEU A 117 9.36 -23.59 3.49
C LEU A 117 9.00 -23.15 4.91
N HIS A 118 9.98 -23.21 5.81
CA HIS A 118 9.90 -22.64 7.15
C HIS A 118 10.71 -21.34 7.20
N LEU A 119 10.07 -20.22 7.56
CA LEU A 119 10.77 -18.94 7.73
C LEU A 119 11.53 -18.93 9.06
N PRO A 120 12.87 -18.77 9.06
CA PRO A 120 13.64 -18.70 10.30
C PRO A 120 13.13 -17.56 11.20
N ALA A 121 12.89 -17.84 12.47
CA ALA A 121 12.38 -16.85 13.42
C ALA A 121 13.31 -15.62 13.56
N GLU A 122 14.62 -15.87 13.47
CA GLU A 122 15.66 -14.83 13.47
C GLU A 122 15.53 -13.88 12.27
N GLU A 123 15.18 -14.39 11.09
CA GLU A 123 15.02 -13.59 9.89
C GLU A 123 13.75 -12.73 9.97
N ILE A 124 12.67 -13.30 10.50
CA ILE A 124 11.45 -12.53 10.80
C ILE A 124 11.76 -11.42 11.80
N ALA A 125 12.52 -11.72 12.87
CA ALA A 125 12.90 -10.74 13.88
C ALA A 125 13.77 -9.62 13.30
N ARG A 126 14.75 -9.96 12.43
CA ARG A 126 15.61 -8.99 11.75
C ARG A 126 14.80 -8.03 10.87
N ILE A 127 13.88 -8.56 10.06
CA ILE A 127 13.01 -7.73 9.21
C ILE A 127 12.09 -6.86 10.08
N LYS A 128 11.49 -7.40 11.14
CA LYS A 128 10.66 -6.61 12.07
C LYS A 128 11.43 -5.47 12.73
N ALA A 129 12.68 -5.71 13.13
CA ALA A 129 13.53 -4.69 13.71
C ALA A 129 13.87 -3.57 12.71
N TYR A 130 14.09 -3.91 11.44
CA TYR A 130 14.31 -2.93 10.37
C TYR A 130 13.11 -1.98 10.16
N PHE A 131 11.88 -2.50 10.25
CA PHE A 131 10.64 -1.72 10.12
C PHE A 131 10.08 -1.22 11.46
N ALA A 132 10.91 -1.11 12.50
CA ALA A 132 10.48 -0.54 13.77
C ALA A 132 10.03 0.92 13.57
N PRO A 133 8.96 1.37 14.26
CA PRO A 133 8.57 2.78 14.22
C PRO A 133 9.73 3.69 14.66
N PRO A 134 9.85 4.91 14.10
CA PRO A 134 10.88 5.84 14.51
C PRO A 134 10.66 6.30 15.96
N ALA A 135 11.71 6.84 16.57
CA ALA A 135 11.67 7.37 17.92
C ALA A 135 10.90 8.70 17.97
N PHE A 136 9.58 8.62 18.11
CA PHE A 136 8.71 9.79 18.20
C PHE A 136 8.93 10.57 19.50
N ASN A 137 8.80 11.90 19.41
CA ASN A 137 8.69 12.77 20.57
C ASN A 137 7.32 12.63 21.25
N THR A 138 7.26 12.89 22.55
CA THR A 138 6.00 13.09 23.28
C THR A 138 5.55 14.53 23.05
N LEU A 139 4.50 14.71 22.27
CA LEU A 139 3.99 16.02 21.84
C LEU A 139 2.49 16.15 22.17
N PRO A 140 2.00 17.39 22.40
CA PRO A 140 0.57 17.64 22.53
C PRO A 140 -0.17 17.26 21.24
N GLU A 141 -1.43 16.88 21.39
CA GLU A 141 -2.28 16.50 20.25
C GLU A 141 -2.53 17.66 19.27
N ARG A 142 -2.43 18.89 19.75
CA ARG A 142 -2.67 20.13 18.99
C ARG A 142 -1.43 21.00 18.95
N SER A 143 -1.28 21.75 17.85
CA SER A 143 -0.22 22.73 17.66
C SER A 143 -0.81 24.13 17.54
N SER A 144 -0.45 25.02 18.46
CA SER A 144 -0.83 26.44 18.39
C SER A 144 -0.15 27.18 17.23
N ILE A 145 1.04 26.73 16.83
CA ILE A 145 1.80 27.28 15.70
C ILE A 145 1.06 27.02 14.39
N GLU A 146 0.69 25.75 14.16
CA GLU A 146 -0.06 25.32 13.00
C GLU A 146 -1.41 26.04 12.91
N GLU A 147 -2.19 26.02 14.00
CA GLU A 147 -3.52 26.61 14.05
C GLU A 147 -3.50 28.12 13.80
N ALA A 148 -2.53 28.84 14.38
CA ALA A 148 -2.36 30.27 14.15
C ALA A 148 -1.98 30.58 12.69
N PHE A 149 -1.14 29.74 12.08
CA PHE A 149 -0.76 29.89 10.68
C PHE A 149 -1.95 29.62 9.74
N ALA A 150 -2.76 28.59 10.01
CA ALA A 150 -3.98 28.30 9.27
C ALA A 150 -5.02 29.43 9.36
N ALA A 151 -5.16 30.06 10.53
CA ALA A 151 -6.07 31.19 10.70
C ALA A 151 -5.70 32.41 9.84
N GLN A 152 -4.41 32.58 9.53
CA GLN A 152 -3.90 33.73 8.76
C GLN A 152 -3.66 33.42 7.28
N ASN A 153 -3.59 32.15 6.91
CA ASN A 153 -3.27 31.72 5.55
C ASN A 153 -4.32 30.74 5.01
N ARG A 154 -5.22 31.28 4.17
CA ARG A 154 -6.31 30.50 3.56
C ARG A 154 -5.82 29.37 2.64
N ALA A 155 -4.71 29.56 1.93
CA ALA A 155 -4.16 28.54 1.04
C ALA A 155 -3.61 27.35 1.84
N PHE A 156 -2.86 27.64 2.92
CA PHE A 156 -2.41 26.62 3.85
C PHE A 156 -3.58 25.90 4.52
N ALA A 157 -4.60 26.64 4.98
CA ALA A 157 -5.78 26.04 5.61
C ALA A 157 -6.51 25.06 4.67
N ALA A 158 -6.63 25.40 3.39
CA ALA A 158 -7.21 24.51 2.37
C ALA A 158 -6.34 23.26 2.13
N TRP A 159 -5.03 23.43 2.01
CA TRP A 159 -4.08 22.33 1.87
C TRP A 159 -4.10 21.41 3.08
N ARG A 160 -4.07 21.96 4.30
CA ARG A 160 -4.19 21.20 5.55
C ARG A 160 -5.45 20.35 5.58
N ALA A 161 -6.59 20.93 5.20
CA ALA A 161 -7.88 20.23 5.24
C ALA A 161 -7.98 19.05 4.26
N THR A 162 -7.14 19.02 3.23
CA THR A 162 -7.23 18.04 2.12
C THR A 162 -6.05 17.06 2.10
N ASN A 163 -4.84 17.56 2.33
CA ASN A 163 -3.60 16.82 2.17
C ASN A 163 -2.99 16.33 3.48
N VAL A 164 -3.50 16.75 4.64
CA VAL A 164 -2.98 16.34 5.96
C VAL A 164 -3.96 15.40 6.65
N PHE A 165 -3.46 14.23 7.06
CA PHE A 165 -4.25 13.16 7.66
C PHE A 165 -3.79 12.83 9.08
N PRO A 166 -4.71 12.39 9.96
CA PRO A 166 -4.36 11.99 11.32
C PRO A 166 -3.30 10.89 11.36
N HIS A 167 -2.37 11.01 12.30
CA HIS A 167 -1.39 9.98 12.61
C HIS A 167 -1.73 9.31 13.94
N ARG A 168 -1.28 8.06 14.14
CA ARG A 168 -1.53 7.30 15.38
C ARG A 168 -0.74 7.84 16.59
N GLN A 169 0.37 8.52 16.35
CA GLN A 169 1.17 9.19 17.37
C GLN A 169 0.66 10.62 17.56
N SER A 170 0.33 10.98 18.80
CA SER A 170 -0.07 12.34 19.19
C SER A 170 0.97 13.39 18.77
N GLY A 171 0.50 14.50 18.22
CA GLY A 171 1.35 15.61 17.77
C GLY A 171 2.04 15.40 16.41
N TYR A 172 1.70 14.33 15.69
CA TYR A 172 2.17 14.05 14.33
C TYR A 172 0.99 13.94 13.36
N ALA A 173 1.28 14.05 12.07
CA ALA A 173 0.36 13.88 10.95
C ALA A 173 1.05 13.18 9.77
N CYS A 174 0.24 12.58 8.90
CA CYS A 174 0.67 12.12 7.58
C CYS A 174 0.37 13.22 6.55
N VAL A 175 1.34 13.59 5.72
CA VAL A 175 1.18 14.60 4.67
C VAL A 175 1.22 13.93 3.31
N THR A 176 0.14 14.02 2.53
CA THR A 176 0.11 13.61 1.13
C THR A 176 0.56 14.76 0.24
N ILE A 177 1.68 14.57 -0.44
CA ILE A 177 2.19 15.47 -1.47
C ILE A 177 1.57 15.03 -2.80
N SER A 178 0.73 15.90 -3.35
CA SER A 178 0.07 15.65 -4.63
C SER A 178 1.03 15.93 -5.79
N LEU A 179 1.21 14.95 -6.67
CA LEU A 179 2.00 15.10 -7.91
C LEU A 179 1.10 15.52 -9.10
N LYS A 180 0.03 16.27 -8.80
CA LYS A 180 -1.03 16.59 -9.76
C LYS A 180 -1.38 18.07 -9.68
N PRO A 181 -0.42 18.96 -9.98
CA PRO A 181 -0.68 20.38 -10.00
C PRO A 181 -1.65 20.75 -11.13
N ILE A 182 -2.30 21.89 -10.98
CA ILE A 182 -3.22 22.40 -12.01
C ILE A 182 -2.44 22.62 -13.31
N GLY A 183 -2.85 21.96 -14.38
CA GLY A 183 -2.20 22.05 -15.70
C GLY A 183 -0.95 21.19 -15.86
N GLY A 184 -0.51 20.46 -14.84
CA GLY A 184 0.59 19.50 -14.92
C GLY A 184 0.16 18.12 -15.39
N ILE A 185 1.15 17.26 -15.65
CA ILE A 185 0.93 15.85 -15.99
C ILE A 185 0.74 15.07 -14.68
N PRO A 186 -0.42 14.43 -14.44
CA PRO A 186 -0.67 13.75 -13.18
C PRO A 186 0.31 12.60 -12.91
N GLY A 187 0.95 12.63 -11.73
CA GLY A 187 1.87 11.59 -11.27
C GLY A 187 3.32 11.79 -11.70
N ASP A 188 3.62 12.83 -12.50
CA ASP A 188 4.99 13.16 -12.88
C ASP A 188 5.69 13.97 -11.79
N ALA A 189 6.99 13.71 -11.63
CA ALA A 189 7.88 14.48 -10.77
C ALA A 189 9.23 14.71 -11.46
N SER A 190 9.68 15.96 -11.50
CA SER A 190 11.01 16.32 -11.96
C SER A 190 12.09 15.96 -10.93
N ALA A 191 13.35 15.91 -11.36
CA ALA A 191 14.48 15.67 -10.45
C ALA A 191 14.52 16.68 -9.30
N ALA A 192 14.34 17.98 -9.59
CA ALA A 192 14.33 19.03 -8.57
C ALA A 192 13.17 18.89 -7.57
N GLN A 193 12.00 18.41 -8.01
CA GLN A 193 10.90 18.10 -7.11
C GLN A 193 11.22 16.89 -6.22
N LEU A 194 11.86 15.85 -6.76
CA LEU A 194 12.27 14.70 -5.97
C LEU A 194 13.34 15.05 -4.93
N ASP A 195 14.31 15.89 -5.29
CA ASP A 195 15.32 16.40 -4.35
C ASP A 195 14.65 17.20 -3.21
N ALA A 196 13.72 18.09 -3.54
CA ALA A 196 12.98 18.85 -2.53
C ALA A 196 12.15 17.96 -1.58
N VAL A 197 11.55 16.88 -2.09
CA VAL A 197 10.81 15.91 -1.26
C VAL A 197 11.76 15.08 -0.40
N ALA A 198 12.94 14.72 -0.90
CA ALA A 198 13.96 14.03 -0.12
C ALA A 198 14.46 14.89 1.06
N ASP A 199 14.76 16.17 0.81
CA ASP A 199 15.16 17.13 1.86
C ASP A 199 14.07 17.27 2.93
N LEU A 200 12.80 17.28 2.53
CA LEU A 200 11.66 17.33 3.45
C LEU A 200 11.52 16.03 4.26
N ALA A 201 11.75 14.88 3.65
CA ALA A 201 11.68 13.59 4.32
C ALA A 201 12.77 13.46 5.38
N GLU A 202 14.02 13.79 5.04
CA GLU A 202 15.16 13.77 5.97
C GLU A 202 14.89 14.67 7.18
N ARG A 203 14.40 15.90 6.93
CA ARG A 203 14.21 16.91 7.98
C ARG A 203 12.96 16.70 8.83
N PHE A 204 11.86 16.25 8.23
CA PHE A 204 10.53 16.30 8.85
C PHE A 204 9.79 14.96 8.86
N SER A 205 10.33 13.89 8.28
CA SER A 205 9.64 12.60 8.22
C SER A 205 10.52 11.39 8.49
N PHE A 206 11.58 11.57 9.27
CA PHE A 206 12.51 10.49 9.65
C PHE A 206 13.11 9.78 8.44
N ASP A 207 13.48 10.54 7.41
CA ASP A 207 14.08 10.02 6.17
C ASP A 207 13.18 8.98 5.46
N GLU A 208 11.86 9.14 5.57
CA GLU A 208 10.88 8.24 4.99
C GLU A 208 9.91 8.97 4.04
N VAL A 209 9.77 8.41 2.83
CA VAL A 209 8.71 8.76 1.87
C VAL A 209 8.01 7.48 1.44
N ARG A 210 6.68 7.53 1.33
CA ARG A 210 5.87 6.43 0.77
C ARG A 210 5.21 6.85 -0.53
N VAL A 211 5.14 5.94 -1.48
CA VAL A 211 4.39 6.12 -2.74
C VAL A 211 3.04 5.46 -2.61
N THR A 212 1.98 6.12 -3.05
CA THR A 212 0.62 5.56 -3.07
C THR A 212 0.26 5.01 -4.45
N HIS A 213 -0.70 4.08 -4.51
CA HIS A 213 -1.25 3.61 -5.79
C HIS A 213 -2.01 4.70 -6.56
N GLU A 214 -2.28 5.83 -5.90
CA GLU A 214 -2.87 7.04 -6.48
C GLU A 214 -1.81 7.95 -7.11
N GLN A 215 -0.55 7.50 -7.24
CA GLN A 215 0.55 8.27 -7.86
C GLN A 215 0.94 9.54 -7.08
N ASN A 216 0.72 9.54 -5.76
CA ASN A 216 1.14 10.62 -4.87
C ASN A 216 2.24 10.13 -3.92
N LEU A 217 2.91 11.08 -3.25
CA LEU A 217 3.90 10.81 -2.21
C LEU A 217 3.32 11.10 -0.82
N VAL A 218 3.85 10.45 0.21
CA VAL A 218 3.43 10.66 1.60
C VAL A 218 4.67 10.83 2.48
N LEU A 219 4.68 11.91 3.26
CA LEU A 219 5.55 12.09 4.43
C LEU A 219 4.79 11.54 5.65
N PRO A 220 5.13 10.35 6.17
CA PRO A 220 4.27 9.63 7.11
C PRO A 220 4.29 10.19 8.54
N HIS A 221 5.30 11.00 8.89
CA HIS A 221 5.67 11.26 10.28
C HIS A 221 6.01 12.73 10.56
N VAL A 222 5.22 13.67 10.00
CA VAL A 222 5.46 15.11 10.16
C VAL A 222 4.87 15.62 11.48
N ARG A 223 5.65 16.36 12.28
CA ARG A 223 5.11 17.01 13.49
C ARG A 223 4.12 18.09 13.11
N LEU A 224 3.06 18.27 13.91
CA LEU A 224 2.07 19.32 13.64
C LEU A 224 2.71 20.73 13.60
N ASP A 225 3.66 21.00 14.50
CA ASP A 225 4.40 22.29 14.55
C ASP A 225 5.17 22.60 13.25
N ASP A 226 5.58 21.56 12.51
CA ASP A 226 6.42 21.69 11.33
C ASP A 226 5.59 21.81 10.03
N LEU A 227 4.27 21.59 10.09
CA LEU A 227 3.40 21.66 8.90
C LEU A 227 3.50 22.98 8.13
N PRO A 228 3.55 24.17 8.78
CA PRO A 228 3.76 25.43 8.06
C PRO A 228 5.07 25.45 7.26
N ALA A 229 6.16 24.95 7.83
CA ALA A 229 7.47 24.91 7.18
C ALA A 229 7.49 23.93 5.99
N VAL A 230 6.90 22.74 6.17
CA VAL A 230 6.74 21.76 5.10
C VAL A 230 5.94 22.35 3.94
N TRP A 231 4.79 22.97 4.21
CA TRP A 231 3.97 23.58 3.17
C TRP A 231 4.70 24.70 2.43
N GLN A 232 5.37 25.60 3.16
CA GLN A 232 6.15 26.70 2.56
C GLN A 232 7.25 26.19 1.62
N ALA A 233 7.90 25.08 1.97
CA ALA A 233 8.92 24.44 1.15
C ALA A 233 8.33 23.73 -0.08
N LEU A 234 7.10 23.21 -0.03
CA LEU A 234 6.44 22.58 -1.18
C LEU A 234 5.95 23.60 -2.23
N VAL A 235 5.56 24.80 -1.81
CA VAL A 235 5.02 25.86 -2.67
C VAL A 235 5.91 26.20 -3.88
N PRO A 236 7.22 26.48 -3.75
CA PRO A 236 8.06 26.85 -4.90
C PRO A 236 8.25 25.73 -5.92
N HIS A 237 7.86 24.49 -5.59
CA HIS A 237 7.98 23.32 -6.46
C HIS A 237 6.63 22.86 -7.04
N ASP A 238 5.55 23.64 -6.87
CA ASP A 238 4.18 23.29 -7.26
C ASP A 238 3.65 21.98 -6.61
N LEU A 239 4.21 21.60 -5.46
CA LEU A 239 3.87 20.38 -4.73
C LEU A 239 2.85 20.60 -3.60
N ALA A 240 2.36 21.84 -3.44
CA ALA A 240 1.44 22.24 -2.38
C ALA A 240 -0.05 22.26 -2.82
N THR A 241 -0.39 21.59 -3.92
CA THR A 241 -1.77 21.57 -4.45
C THR A 241 -2.73 20.88 -3.46
N ALA A 242 -3.75 21.62 -3.05
CA ALA A 242 -4.75 21.21 -2.05
C ALA A 242 -5.86 20.34 -2.67
N ASN A 243 -5.51 19.14 -3.17
CA ASN A 243 -6.43 18.31 -3.94
C ASN A 243 -6.49 16.83 -3.56
N ALA A 244 -5.75 16.35 -2.56
CA ALA A 244 -5.73 14.91 -2.25
C ALA A 244 -7.17 14.36 -2.02
N GLY A 245 -7.53 13.30 -2.75
CA GLY A 245 -8.86 12.69 -2.72
C GLY A 245 -9.98 13.46 -3.42
N LEU A 246 -9.69 14.60 -4.08
CA LEU A 246 -10.67 15.39 -4.83
C LEU A 246 -10.67 15.05 -6.32
N ILE A 247 -11.61 15.61 -7.09
CA ILE A 247 -11.75 15.33 -8.53
C ILE A 247 -10.49 15.65 -9.34
N SER A 248 -9.67 16.60 -8.89
CA SER A 248 -8.40 16.96 -9.54
C SER A 248 -7.22 16.05 -9.13
N ASP A 249 -7.43 15.08 -8.25
CA ASP A 249 -6.44 14.06 -7.85
C ASP A 249 -6.42 12.85 -8.83
N ILE A 250 -6.46 13.14 -10.14
CA ILE A 250 -6.68 12.16 -11.20
C ILE A 250 -5.49 11.19 -11.34
N ILE A 251 -5.76 9.90 -11.52
CA ILE A 251 -4.75 8.90 -11.86
C ILE A 251 -4.66 8.80 -13.38
N ALA A 252 -3.46 8.96 -13.95
CA ALA A 252 -3.21 8.88 -15.38
C ALA A 252 -2.02 7.98 -15.68
N CYS A 253 -2.15 7.07 -16.67
CA CYS A 253 -0.99 6.32 -17.17
C CYS A 253 -0.24 7.11 -18.25
N PRO A 254 1.05 6.80 -18.49
CA PRO A 254 1.79 7.34 -19.64
C PRO A 254 1.13 7.04 -20.98
#